data_AF-A0A1S7DUD2-F1
#
_entry.id   AF-A0A1S7DUD2-F1
#
_cell.length_a   1.000
_cell.length_b   1.000
_cell.length_c   1.000
_cell.angle_alpha   90.00
_cell.angle_beta   90.00
_cell.angle_gamma   90.00
#
_symmetry.space_group_name_H-M   'P 1'
#
loop_
_entity.id
_entity.type
_entity.pdbx_description
1 polymer ?
#
loop_
_entity_poly.entity_id
_entity_poly.type
_entity_poly.pdbx_seq_one_letter_code
_entity_poly.pdbx_strand_id
1 'polypeptide(L)'
;MNKKCFKLTKPIGTLIISSLGDYTIEGIPSNALELIEKGCLWLEFTSEAVEPLSKLSNERLDNLKKLRESQLIDDAEIINQAIQLKASEKKSSKS
;
A
#
# COMPACT_ATOMS: atom_id res chain seq x y z
N MET A 1 -3.09 -7.11 6.73
CA MET A 1 -2.51 -7.63 5.48
C MET A 1 -1.29 -8.48 5.79
N ASN A 2 -0.93 -9.42 4.91
CA ASN A 2 0.30 -10.21 5.08
C ASN A 2 1.53 -9.38 4.70
N LYS A 3 2.70 -9.63 5.34
CA LYS A 3 3.98 -8.99 4.98
C LYS A 3 4.34 -9.19 3.51
N LYS A 4 3.92 -10.30 2.89
CA LYS A 4 4.13 -10.56 1.45
C LYS A 4 3.50 -9.53 0.53
N CYS A 5 2.54 -8.73 1.00
CA CYS A 5 1.91 -7.65 0.23
C CYS A 5 2.79 -6.39 0.12
N PHE A 6 3.95 -6.38 0.78
CA PHE A 6 4.83 -5.22 0.88
C PHE A 6 6.27 -5.59 0.53
N LYS A 7 7.01 -4.62 0.02
CA LYS A 7 8.46 -4.68 -0.12
C LYS A 7 9.08 -3.41 0.46
N LEU A 8 10.32 -3.54 0.90
CA LEU A 8 11.14 -2.39 1.30
C LEU A 8 11.81 -1.81 0.05
N THR A 9 11.80 -0.48 -0.07
CA THR A 9 12.53 0.22 -1.13
C THR A 9 13.94 0.65 -0.69
N LYS A 10 14.23 0.48 0.60
CA LYS A 10 15.50 0.77 1.24
C LYS A 10 16.02 -0.46 2.01
N PRO A 11 17.34 -0.64 2.15
CA PRO A 11 17.91 -1.76 2.89
C PRO A 11 17.52 -1.75 4.38
N ILE A 12 17.48 -2.94 4.98
CA ILE A 12 17.42 -3.10 6.44
C ILE A 12 18.66 -2.42 7.06
N GLY A 13 18.47 -1.74 8.19
CA GLY A 13 19.47 -0.90 8.85
C GLY A 13 19.50 0.55 8.40
N THR A 14 18.71 0.93 7.38
CA THR A 14 18.59 2.34 6.96
C THR A 14 17.90 3.16 8.05
N LEU A 15 18.51 4.28 8.43
CA LEU A 15 17.91 5.31 9.29
C LEU A 15 17.05 6.26 8.45
N ILE A 16 15.77 6.32 8.75
CA ILE A 16 14.80 7.26 8.19
C ILE A 16 14.66 8.42 9.16
N ILE A 17 15.06 9.61 8.72
CA ILE A 17 14.91 10.85 9.49
C ILE A 17 13.64 11.54 8.98
N SER A 18 12.70 11.78 9.88
CA SER A 18 11.43 12.44 9.54
C SER A 18 10.99 13.40 10.63
N SER A 19 10.11 14.35 10.29
CA SER A 19 9.48 15.24 11.28
C SER A 19 8.60 14.52 12.30
N LEU A 20 8.25 13.26 12.03
CA LEU A 20 7.48 12.38 12.93
C LEU A 20 8.37 11.55 13.86
N GLY A 21 9.69 11.70 13.74
CA GLY A 21 10.70 10.96 14.48
C GLY A 21 11.62 10.14 13.58
N ASP A 22 12.71 9.70 14.19
CA ASP A 22 13.72 8.87 13.54
C ASP A 22 13.34 7.40 13.67
N TYR A 23 13.56 6.63 12.61
CA TYR A 23 13.20 5.21 12.54
C TYR A 23 14.25 4.41 11.78
N THR A 24 14.70 3.30 12.36
CA THR A 24 15.57 2.34 11.67
C THR A 24 14.73 1.23 11.06
N ILE A 25 14.94 0.94 9.77
CA ILE A 25 14.27 -0.16 9.09
C ILE A 25 14.80 -1.50 9.60
N GLU A 26 14.01 -2.22 10.39
CA GLU A 26 14.35 -3.58 10.86
C GLU A 26 13.74 -4.68 9.99
N GLY A 27 12.80 -4.31 9.10
CA GLY A 27 12.05 -5.23 8.25
C GLY A 27 10.71 -4.63 7.85
N ILE A 28 9.83 -5.45 7.26
CA ILE A 28 8.45 -5.04 7.00
C ILE A 28 7.69 -5.04 8.33
N PRO A 29 7.19 -3.88 8.79
CA PRO A 29 6.48 -3.77 10.05
C PRO A 29 5.07 -4.35 9.95
N SER A 30 4.46 -4.71 11.08
CA SER A 30 3.10 -5.25 11.13
C SER A 30 2.03 -4.24 10.71
N ASN A 31 2.30 -2.94 10.89
CA ASN A 31 1.45 -1.81 10.54
C ASN A 31 1.87 -1.13 9.22
N ALA A 32 2.40 -1.90 8.26
CA ALA A 32 2.91 -1.39 7.00
C ALA A 32 1.87 -0.57 6.21
N LEU A 33 0.61 -0.99 6.21
CA LEU A 33 -0.47 -0.27 5.53
C LEU A 33 -0.70 1.11 6.15
N GLU A 34 -0.78 1.18 7.47
CA GLU A 34 -1.00 2.43 8.20
C GLU A 34 0.17 3.41 8.01
N LEU A 35 1.39 2.88 7.89
CA LEU A 35 2.56 3.71 7.58
C LEU A 35 2.48 4.27 6.16
N ILE A 36 2.07 3.46 5.18
CA ILE A 36 1.84 3.93 3.81
C ILE A 36 0.75 5.02 3.80
N GLU A 37 -0.36 4.82 4.49
CA GLU A 37 -1.44 5.82 4.61
C GLU A 37 -0.97 7.13 5.24
N LYS A 38 0.08 7.09 6.07
CA LYS A 38 0.74 8.28 6.66
C LYS A 38 1.83 8.89 5.78
N GLY A 39 2.04 8.36 4.58
CA GLY A 39 3.01 8.88 3.62
C GLY A 39 4.37 8.20 3.64
N CYS A 40 4.48 6.98 4.17
CA CYS A 40 5.72 6.21 4.13
C CYS A 40 6.20 5.94 2.70
N LEU A 41 7.41 6.41 2.39
CA LEU A 41 8.06 6.26 1.08
C LEU A 41 8.98 5.04 0.98
N TRP A 42 9.33 4.42 2.12
CA TRP A 42 10.24 3.28 2.15
C TRP A 42 9.55 1.91 2.08
N LEU A 43 8.22 1.92 1.95
CA LEU A 43 7.37 0.76 1.71
C LEU A 43 6.65 0.92 0.38
N GLU A 44 6.54 -0.18 -0.37
CA GLU A 44 5.76 -0.29 -1.59
C GLU A 44 4.88 -1.54 -1.54
N PHE A 45 3.72 -1.50 -2.19
CA PHE A 45 2.90 -2.68 -2.42
C PHE A 45 3.57 -3.61 -3.45
N THR A 46 3.28 -4.90 -3.30
CA THR A 46 3.60 -5.93 -4.30
C THR A 46 2.32 -6.43 -4.95
N SER A 47 2.43 -7.23 -6.00
CA SER A 47 1.28 -7.85 -6.69
C SER A 47 0.36 -8.63 -5.76
N GLU A 48 0.90 -9.21 -4.68
CA GLU A 48 0.14 -9.94 -3.66
C GLU A 48 -0.79 -9.03 -2.84
N ALA A 49 -0.66 -7.70 -2.96
CA ALA A 49 -1.55 -6.76 -2.29
C ALA A 49 -2.89 -6.56 -3.01
N VAL A 50 -3.02 -6.93 -4.30
CA VAL A 50 -4.25 -6.68 -5.09
C VAL A 50 -5.51 -7.20 -4.41
N GLU A 51 -5.53 -8.49 -4.03
CA GLU A 51 -6.71 -9.11 -3.42
C GLU A 51 -6.97 -8.60 -1.98
N PRO A 52 -5.96 -8.44 -1.10
CA PRO A 52 -6.20 -7.81 0.20
C PRO A 52 -6.65 -6.35 0.10
N LEU A 53 -6.15 -5.58 -0.88
CA LEU A 53 -6.56 -4.18 -1.11
C LEU A 53 -8.01 -4.12 -1.58
N SER A 54 -8.47 -5.03 -2.45
CA SER A 54 -9.85 -5.01 -2.97
C SER A 54 -10.90 -5.12 -1.87
N LYS A 55 -10.53 -5.65 -0.70
CA LYS A 55 -11.36 -5.77 0.51
C LYS A 55 -11.52 -4.46 1.30
N LEU A 56 -10.66 -3.46 1.07
CA LEU A 56 -10.76 -2.13 1.71
C LEU A 56 -11.96 -1.31 1.21
N SER A 57 -12.36 -0.26 1.92
CA SER A 57 -13.41 0.65 1.45
C SER A 57 -12.96 1.41 0.19
N ASN A 58 -13.92 1.81 -0.65
CA ASN A 58 -13.61 2.61 -1.85
C ASN A 58 -12.89 3.91 -1.49
N GLU A 59 -13.32 4.59 -0.42
CA GLU A 59 -12.69 5.81 0.06
C GLU A 59 -11.22 5.59 0.45
N ARG A 60 -10.90 4.49 1.15
CA ARG A 60 -9.51 4.15 1.49
C ARG A 60 -8.68 3.87 0.25
N LEU A 61 -9.23 3.15 -0.73
CA LEU A 61 -8.53 2.86 -1.98
C LEU A 61 -8.26 4.13 -2.80
N ASP A 62 -9.23 5.03 -2.90
CA ASP A 62 -9.08 6.30 -3.61
C ASP A 62 -8.05 7.21 -2.92
N ASN A 63 -8.05 7.26 -1.59
CA ASN A 63 -7.07 8.02 -0.82
C ASN A 63 -5.65 7.44 -0.97
N LEU A 64 -5.50 6.11 -0.87
CA LEU A 64 -4.22 5.44 -1.10
C LEU A 64 -3.69 5.70 -2.51
N LYS A 65 -4.55 5.59 -3.52
CA LYS A 65 -4.17 5.84 -4.91
C LYS A 65 -3.66 7.26 -5.10
N LYS A 66 -4.44 8.27 -4.67
CA LYS A 66 -4.04 9.69 -4.77
C LYS A 66 -2.73 9.95 -4.06
N LEU A 67 -2.55 9.37 -2.88
CA LEU A 67 -1.32 9.49 -2.12
C LEU A 67 -0.13 8.93 -2.91
N ARG A 68 -0.22 7.71 -3.41
CA ARG A 68 0.87 7.07 -4.19
C ARG A 68 1.18 7.78 -5.50
N GLU A 69 0.16 8.24 -6.23
CA GLU A 69 0.33 9.04 -7.43
C GLU A 69 1.06 10.37 -7.12
N SER A 70 0.69 11.04 -6.02
CA SER A 70 1.36 12.28 -5.60
C SER A 70 2.81 12.08 -5.16
N GLN A 71 3.15 10.90 -4.67
CA GLN A 71 4.50 10.51 -4.27
C GLN A 71 5.36 10.01 -5.44
N LEU A 72 4.77 9.87 -6.64
CA LEU A 72 5.41 9.29 -7.83
C LEU A 72 5.96 7.88 -7.56
N ILE A 73 5.18 7.05 -6.86
CA ILE A 73 5.51 5.65 -6.55
C ILE A 73 4.72 4.74 -7.49
N ASP A 74 5.41 3.80 -8.13
CA ASP A 74 4.86 2.92 -9.18
C ASP A 74 3.80 1.93 -8.67
N ASP A 75 3.70 1.73 -7.35
CA ASP A 75 2.74 0.81 -6.73
C ASP A 75 1.28 1.30 -6.78
N ALA A 76 1.04 2.50 -7.32
CA ALA A 76 -0.30 3.00 -7.64
C ALA A 76 -1.05 2.09 -8.62
N GLU A 77 -0.34 1.39 -9.52
CA GLU A 77 -0.96 0.44 -10.45
C GLU A 77 -1.60 -0.75 -9.72
N ILE A 78 -0.95 -1.24 -8.65
CA ILE A 78 -1.47 -2.34 -7.82
C ILE A 78 -2.79 -1.93 -7.16
N ILE A 79 -2.90 -0.67 -6.72
CA ILE A 79 -4.13 -0.12 -6.16
C ILE A 79 -5.22 -0.03 -7.24
N ASN A 80 -4.87 0.39 -8.46
CA ASN A 80 -5.81 0.39 -9.59
C ASN A 80 -6.34 -1.01 -9.91
N GLN A 81 -5.47 -2.02 -9.93
CA GLN A 81 -5.87 -3.41 -10.13
C GLN A 81 -6.83 -3.89 -9.02
N ALA A 82 -6.57 -3.52 -7.77
CA ALA A 82 -7.45 -3.83 -6.64
C ALA A 82 -8.86 -3.20 -6.77
N ILE A 83 -8.92 -1.94 -7.23
CA ILE A 83 -10.19 -1.23 -7.51
C ILE A 83 -10.96 -1.94 -8.62
N GLN A 84 -10.29 -2.35 -9.71
CA GLN A 84 -10.90 -3.08 -10.82
C GLN A 84 -11.44 -4.46 -10.38
N LEU A 85 -10.64 -5.21 -9.61
CA LEU A 85 -11.05 -6.50 -9.04
C LEU A 85 -12.33 -6.34 -8.22
N LYS A 86 -12.35 -5.39 -7.28
CA LYS A 86 -13.53 -5.08 -6.46
C LYS A 86 -14.77 -4.75 -7.29
N ALA A 87 -14.60 -4.00 -8.38
CA ALA A 87 -15.70 -3.64 -9.28
C ALA A 87 -16.23 -4.85 -10.06
N SER A 88 -15.37 -5.78 -10.46
CA SER A 88 -15.76 -7.02 -11.15
C SER A 88 -16.53 -7.99 -10.24
N GLU A 89 -16.11 -8.15 -8.99
CA GLU A 89 -16.79 -9.01 -7.99
C GLU A 89 -18.22 -8.51 -7.69
N LYS A 90 -18.40 -7.18 -7.61
CA LYS A 90 -19.72 -6.56 -7.44
C LYS A 90 -20.66 -6.75 -8.63
N LYS A 91 -20.11 -6.93 -9.85
CA LYS A 91 -20.92 -7.19 -11.04
C LYS A 91 -21.35 -8.66 -11.13
N SER A 92 -20.50 -9.61 -10.71
CA SER A 92 -20.85 -11.03 -10.73
C SER A 92 -21.93 -11.44 -9.72
N SER A 93 -22.09 -10.68 -8.64
CA SER A 93 -23.08 -10.93 -7.58
C SER A 93 -24.49 -10.41 -7.89
N LYS A 94 -24.71 -9.88 -9.11
CA LYS A 94 -25.97 -9.31 -9.59
C LYS A 94 -26.54 -10.02 -10.82
N SER A 95 -26.00 -11.18 -11.19
CA SER A 95 -26.47 -12.02 -12.30
C SER A 95 -27.04 -13.34 -11.80
#